data_AF-A0A957DUR2-F1
#
_entry.id   AF-A0A957DUR2-F1
#
_cell.length_a   1.000
_cell.length_b   1.000
_cell.length_c   1.000
_cell.angle_alpha   90.00
_cell.angle_beta   90.00
_cell.angle_gamma   90.00
#
_symmetry.space_group_name_H-M   'P 1'
#
loop_
_entity.id
_entity.type
_entity.pdbx_description
1 polymer ?
#
loop_
_entity_poly.entity_id
_entity_poly.type
_entity_poly.pdbx_seq_one_letter_code
_entity_poly.pdbx_strand_id
1 'polypeptide(L)'
;IFQNWEPLALSFPDYAVGLIAKFLNATTADGYNPYRVTRAGLEWEVPEPDNPWANIGYWSDHQIIYLQKLLEIAEQTQPGALAQLWHQPIFAYANVPYRLKSYPEMLADWSNTILFDWESEERLETAVSQQGTDARLIQDANKQVIHVTMAEKLLVLLLAKLTNLVPDGGIWMNTQRPEWNDANNALVGKGLSVVTTAYLRRFIAFWLAQLDGMACDRFVVNTAVATLFSAVQTIFTTYQAHLSTGFSAEARRAVMDALGTAATSYRAAIYQDGPPPTQMTIDAATLRAFLALAQTYIEATLQANLRPDGLTHTYNILRLGDQTAAIEHLYLMLEGQVALLSSGMLAPEAALNLLHSLRHSDLYRDDQHSYMLYPNRQLPGFLHKNNVSAAQVAGSRLVAALAAAGDGRLLAQDAAGVLHFNGRFRNANDVNRVLDSLAQEPALAHLVQAERPFMLELFEETFNHRAFTGRSGTFFAYEGLGSIYWHMVSKLLLAAQECYLQAVHEGVDTAVSQSLADAYYDIRAGLSFNKTPDVYGAFPTDPYSHTPWGSGARQPGMTGQVKEEILTRWGELGVSLRNGQLCFAPTLLRPDEFLTAPDSFAYVDVTGQNQSLPLPAGSLAFTFCQTPILYT
;
A
#
# COMPACT_ATOMS: atom_id res chain seq x y z
N ILE A 1 12.39 3.60 5.71
CA ILE A 1 13.83 3.36 5.47
C ILE A 1 14.09 2.46 4.27
N PHE A 2 13.40 1.32 4.10
CA PHE A 2 13.64 0.41 2.97
C PHE A 2 13.52 1.08 1.58
N GLN A 3 12.62 2.05 1.41
CA GLN A 3 12.56 2.88 0.20
C GLN A 3 13.85 3.67 -0.08
N ASN A 4 14.55 4.16 0.95
CA ASN A 4 15.83 4.86 0.78
C ASN A 4 16.97 3.89 0.47
N TRP A 5 16.87 2.65 0.97
CA TRP A 5 17.85 1.62 0.71
C TRP A 5 17.82 1.10 -0.72
N GLU A 6 16.73 1.29 -1.46
CA GLU A 6 16.61 0.89 -2.87
C GLU A 6 17.67 1.57 -3.76
N PRO A 7 17.74 2.92 -3.89
CA PRO A 7 18.82 3.53 -4.67
C PRO A 7 20.19 3.37 -4.00
N LEU A 8 20.26 3.26 -2.66
CA LEU A 8 21.52 2.99 -1.96
C LEU A 8 22.12 1.64 -2.38
N ALA A 9 21.27 0.62 -2.57
CA ALA A 9 21.68 -0.70 -3.02
C ALA A 9 22.27 -0.65 -4.45
N LEU A 10 21.86 0.28 -5.30
CA LEU A 10 22.49 0.45 -6.62
C LEU A 10 23.86 1.12 -6.54
N SER A 11 24.08 1.98 -5.53
CA SER A 11 25.41 2.57 -5.29
C SER A 11 26.36 1.62 -4.55
N PHE A 12 25.81 0.67 -3.77
CA PHE A 12 26.56 -0.37 -3.06
C PHE A 12 25.91 -1.76 -3.27
N PRO A 13 26.01 -2.35 -4.48
CA PRO A 13 25.32 -3.60 -4.86
C PRO A 13 25.59 -4.79 -3.94
N ASP A 14 26.78 -4.89 -3.36
CA ASP A 14 27.17 -5.99 -2.48
C ASP A 14 26.33 -6.08 -1.20
N TYR A 15 25.66 -5.00 -0.80
CA TYR A 15 24.75 -5.01 0.35
C TYR A 15 23.35 -5.52 0.03
N ALA A 16 22.96 -5.71 -1.24
CA ALA A 16 21.58 -6.05 -1.62
C ALA A 16 21.04 -7.28 -0.87
N VAL A 17 21.80 -8.37 -0.81
CA VAL A 17 21.44 -9.59 -0.06
C VAL A 17 21.30 -9.32 1.44
N GLY A 18 22.19 -8.51 2.03
CA GLY A 18 22.11 -8.13 3.43
C GLY A 18 20.87 -7.29 3.76
N LEU A 19 20.45 -6.41 2.84
CA LEU A 19 19.22 -5.62 2.98
C LEU A 19 17.97 -6.51 2.90
N ILE A 20 17.96 -7.50 2.00
CA ILE A 20 16.91 -8.52 1.93
C ILE A 20 16.85 -9.33 3.23
N ALA A 21 17.99 -9.79 3.74
CA ALA A 21 18.04 -10.53 5.01
C ALA A 21 17.51 -9.69 6.17
N LYS A 22 17.89 -8.40 6.27
CA LYS A 22 17.34 -7.49 7.28
C LYS A 22 15.83 -7.32 7.15
N PHE A 23 15.32 -7.22 5.92
CA PHE A 23 13.89 -7.14 5.67
C PHE A 23 13.18 -8.42 6.10
N LEU A 24 13.58 -9.58 5.58
CA LEU A 24 12.94 -10.86 5.83
C LEU A 24 13.00 -11.24 7.32
N ASN A 25 14.12 -11.03 8.01
CA ASN A 25 14.23 -11.32 9.44
C ASN A 25 13.40 -10.38 10.32
N ALA A 26 12.97 -9.23 9.81
CA ALA A 26 12.03 -8.35 10.49
C ALA A 26 10.57 -8.76 10.28
N THR A 27 10.27 -9.74 9.41
CA THR A 27 8.88 -10.15 9.16
C THR A 27 8.42 -11.21 10.15
N THR A 28 7.16 -11.11 10.57
CA THR A 28 6.50 -11.98 11.55
C THR A 28 6.01 -13.27 10.90
N ALA A 29 5.74 -14.30 11.71
CA ALA A 29 5.23 -15.58 11.22
C ALA A 29 3.81 -15.50 10.64
N ASP A 30 3.06 -14.44 10.95
CA ASP A 30 1.75 -14.15 10.35
C ASP A 30 1.83 -13.21 9.12
N GLY A 31 3.04 -12.91 8.63
CA GLY A 31 3.27 -12.28 7.33
C GLY A 31 3.22 -10.75 7.31
N TYR A 32 3.57 -10.13 8.42
CA TYR A 32 3.69 -8.67 8.57
C TYR A 32 5.07 -8.28 9.11
N ASN A 33 5.22 -7.07 9.65
CA ASN A 33 6.48 -6.57 10.20
C ASN A 33 6.20 -5.46 11.23
N PRO A 34 7.12 -5.23 12.19
CA PRO A 34 7.04 -4.10 13.10
C PRO A 34 7.21 -2.76 12.35
N TYR A 35 6.81 -1.66 12.99
CA TYR A 35 6.83 -0.33 12.37
C TYR A 35 8.25 0.22 12.15
N ARG A 36 9.25 -0.26 12.93
CA ARG A 36 10.61 0.26 12.86
C ARG A 36 11.67 -0.84 12.96
N VAL A 37 12.71 -0.67 12.13
CA VAL A 37 13.97 -1.42 12.21
C VAL A 37 15.08 -0.47 12.63
N THR A 38 15.98 -0.94 13.49
CA THR A 38 17.16 -0.20 13.92
C THR A 38 18.42 -1.05 13.75
N ARG A 39 19.59 -0.45 14.00
CA ARG A 39 20.84 -1.20 14.09
C ARG A 39 20.80 -2.23 15.23
N ALA A 40 20.15 -1.88 16.34
CA ALA A 40 20.03 -2.75 17.51
C ALA A 40 19.01 -3.88 17.27
N GLY A 41 17.96 -3.68 16.46
CA GLY A 41 17.00 -4.75 16.20
C GLY A 41 15.69 -4.24 15.63
N LEU A 42 14.61 -4.57 16.34
CA LEU A 42 13.21 -4.33 15.96
C LEU A 42 12.50 -3.56 17.07
N GLU A 43 11.67 -2.61 16.70
CA GLU A 43 10.80 -1.85 17.61
C GLU A 43 9.36 -1.91 17.10
N TRP A 44 8.43 -2.27 17.98
CA TRP A 44 6.99 -2.25 17.72
C TRP A 44 6.31 -1.15 18.53
N GLU A 45 5.11 -0.75 18.14
CA GLU A 45 4.29 0.17 18.93
C GLU A 45 3.66 -0.60 20.11
N VAL A 46 3.58 0.04 21.27
CA VAL A 46 2.93 -0.51 22.47
C VAL A 46 1.73 0.39 22.79
N PRO A 47 0.53 -0.17 23.10
CA PRO A 47 -0.60 0.64 23.48
C PRO A 47 -0.29 1.48 24.73
N GLU A 48 -0.73 2.73 24.74
CA GLU A 48 -0.68 3.58 25.94
C GLU A 48 -2.08 3.63 26.55
N PRO A 49 -2.31 3.04 27.75
CA PRO A 49 -3.66 2.90 28.33
C PRO A 49 -4.44 4.21 28.47
N ASP A 50 -3.73 5.32 28.71
CA ASP A 50 -4.33 6.65 28.90
C ASP A 50 -4.47 7.44 27.58
N ASN A 51 -4.02 6.88 26.46
CA ASN A 51 -4.05 7.51 25.16
C ASN A 51 -4.80 6.62 24.14
N PRO A 52 -6.11 6.83 23.92
CA PRO A 52 -6.91 6.03 23.00
C PRO A 52 -6.48 6.17 21.52
N TRP A 53 -5.52 7.05 21.23
CA TRP A 53 -4.94 7.22 19.90
C TRP A 53 -3.62 6.44 19.71
N ALA A 54 -3.02 5.93 20.79
CA ALA A 54 -1.86 5.03 20.75
C ALA A 54 -2.31 3.62 20.38
N ASN A 55 -2.71 3.47 19.12
CA ASN A 55 -3.16 2.19 18.59
C ASN A 55 -1.95 1.35 18.17
N ILE A 56 -2.18 0.09 17.81
CA ILE A 56 -1.19 -0.81 17.18
C ILE A 56 -1.76 -1.34 15.87
N GLY A 57 -0.90 -1.92 15.03
CA GLY A 57 -1.33 -2.70 13.87
C GLY A 57 -0.23 -2.91 12.85
N TYR A 58 -0.63 -3.40 11.67
CA TYR A 58 0.28 -3.65 10.57
C TYR A 58 -0.19 -2.93 9.31
N TRP A 59 0.69 -2.13 8.71
CA TRP A 59 0.43 -1.50 7.42
C TRP A 59 0.51 -2.56 6.31
N SER A 60 -0.50 -2.62 5.46
CA SER A 60 -0.65 -3.70 4.47
C SER A 60 0.31 -3.57 3.27
N ASP A 61 0.83 -2.38 2.98
CA ASP A 61 1.77 -2.13 1.89
C ASP A 61 3.23 -2.43 2.28
N HIS A 62 3.54 -2.50 3.58
CA HIS A 62 4.90 -2.61 4.12
C HIS A 62 5.71 -3.83 3.65
N GLN A 63 5.07 -4.86 3.10
CA GLN A 63 5.74 -6.13 2.82
C GLN A 63 6.09 -6.31 1.34
N ILE A 64 5.13 -6.15 0.43
CA ILE A 64 5.25 -6.68 -0.93
C ILE A 64 6.16 -5.82 -1.81
N ILE A 65 5.76 -4.58 -2.12
CA ILE A 65 6.48 -3.78 -3.12
C ILE A 65 7.88 -3.39 -2.67
N TYR A 66 8.08 -3.08 -1.38
CA TYR A 66 9.38 -2.69 -0.86
C TYR A 66 10.39 -3.84 -0.87
N LEU A 67 9.95 -5.06 -0.56
CA LEU A 67 10.79 -6.25 -0.70
C LEU A 67 11.05 -6.57 -2.17
N GLN A 68 10.00 -6.49 -3.01
CA GLN A 68 10.10 -6.80 -4.44
C GLN A 68 11.19 -5.98 -5.12
N LYS A 69 11.31 -4.67 -4.83
CA LYS A 69 12.38 -3.84 -5.40
C LYS A 69 13.78 -4.31 -4.98
N LEU A 70 13.95 -4.75 -3.74
CA LEU A 70 15.25 -5.29 -3.27
C LEU A 70 15.58 -6.63 -3.91
N LEU A 71 14.58 -7.51 -4.08
CA LEU A 71 14.74 -8.80 -4.78
C LEU A 71 15.15 -8.57 -6.25
N GLU A 72 14.49 -7.65 -6.95
CA GLU A 72 14.83 -7.28 -8.33
C GLU A 72 16.26 -6.75 -8.42
N ILE A 73 16.66 -5.85 -7.52
CA ILE A 73 18.03 -5.30 -7.51
C ILE A 73 19.05 -6.41 -7.27
N ALA A 74 18.83 -7.30 -6.30
CA ALA A 74 19.75 -8.40 -6.01
C ALA A 74 19.92 -9.34 -7.21
N GLU A 75 18.84 -9.67 -7.91
CA GLU A 75 18.91 -10.56 -9.08
C GLU A 75 19.53 -9.86 -10.30
N GLN A 76 19.29 -8.56 -10.48
CA GLN A 76 19.91 -7.77 -11.54
C GLN A 76 21.42 -7.58 -11.33
N THR A 77 21.86 -7.37 -10.08
CA THR A 77 23.26 -7.14 -9.72
C THR A 77 24.05 -8.44 -9.58
N GLN A 78 23.44 -9.48 -9.02
CA GLN A 78 24.08 -10.76 -8.69
C GLN A 78 23.15 -11.93 -9.06
N PRO A 79 23.01 -12.26 -10.36
CA PRO A 79 22.10 -13.31 -10.81
C PRO A 79 22.38 -14.64 -10.12
N GLY A 80 21.32 -15.31 -9.66
CA GLY A 80 21.42 -16.56 -8.91
C GLY A 80 21.80 -16.39 -7.43
N ALA A 81 22.01 -15.17 -6.92
CA ALA A 81 22.20 -14.95 -5.48
C ALA A 81 20.96 -15.37 -4.70
N LEU A 82 19.76 -15.06 -5.19
CA LEU A 82 18.51 -15.51 -4.58
C LEU A 82 18.35 -17.02 -4.66
N ALA A 83 18.80 -17.63 -5.77
CA ALA A 83 18.73 -19.07 -5.96
C ALA A 83 19.47 -19.84 -4.84
N GLN A 84 20.57 -19.28 -4.34
CA GLN A 84 21.35 -19.87 -3.25
C GLN A 84 20.62 -19.81 -1.90
N LEU A 85 19.67 -18.88 -1.73
CA LEU A 85 18.97 -18.61 -0.46
C LEU A 85 17.66 -19.40 -0.32
N TRP A 86 17.11 -19.94 -1.42
CA TRP A 86 15.82 -20.65 -1.41
C TRP A 86 15.72 -21.75 -0.36
N HIS A 87 16.82 -22.48 -0.15
CA HIS A 87 16.86 -23.69 0.69
C HIS A 87 17.61 -23.50 2.01
N GLN A 88 18.30 -22.37 2.20
CA GLN A 88 19.12 -22.16 3.38
C GLN A 88 18.25 -21.73 4.58
N PRO A 89 18.21 -22.51 5.67
CA PRO A 89 17.49 -22.12 6.87
C PRO A 89 18.34 -21.13 7.67
N ILE A 90 18.40 -19.89 7.21
CA ILE A 90 19.19 -18.79 7.81
C ILE A 90 18.33 -17.56 8.15
N PHE A 91 17.03 -17.61 7.84
CA PHE A 91 16.10 -16.52 8.14
C PHE A 91 15.32 -16.80 9.42
N ALA A 92 14.88 -15.76 10.11
CA ALA A 92 14.10 -15.87 11.35
C ALA A 92 12.76 -15.14 11.23
N TYR A 93 11.86 -15.38 12.18
CA TYR A 93 10.63 -14.60 12.34
C TYR A 93 10.77 -13.61 13.48
N ALA A 94 10.33 -12.36 13.26
CA ALA A 94 10.13 -11.40 14.33
C ALA A 94 9.01 -11.87 15.26
N ASN A 95 9.23 -11.80 16.57
CA ASN A 95 8.25 -12.13 17.61
C ASN A 95 7.59 -10.86 18.12
N VAL A 96 6.72 -10.27 17.29
CA VAL A 96 5.92 -9.09 17.68
C VAL A 96 4.73 -9.56 18.53
N PRO A 97 4.45 -8.95 19.69
CA PRO A 97 3.39 -9.37 20.62
C PRO A 97 1.99 -8.95 20.16
N TYR A 98 1.72 -9.03 18.86
CA TYR A 98 0.40 -8.74 18.29
C TYR A 98 -0.29 -10.06 17.96
N ARG A 99 -1.60 -10.13 18.23
CA ARG A 99 -2.43 -11.30 17.92
C ARG A 99 -3.61 -10.86 17.06
N LEU A 100 -3.58 -11.25 15.79
CA LEU A 100 -4.73 -11.08 14.91
C LEU A 100 -5.88 -11.95 15.41
N LYS A 101 -7.05 -11.34 15.61
CA LYS A 101 -8.26 -12.04 16.03
C LYS A 101 -8.69 -13.11 15.02
N SER A 102 -9.63 -13.94 15.43
CA SER A 102 -10.26 -14.89 14.52
C SER A 102 -11.07 -14.17 13.45
N TYR A 103 -11.24 -14.80 12.29
CA TYR A 103 -12.05 -14.25 11.21
C TYR A 103 -13.48 -13.87 11.63
N PRO A 104 -14.23 -14.69 12.40
CA PRO A 104 -15.54 -14.30 12.92
C PRO A 104 -15.51 -13.03 13.78
N GLU A 105 -14.49 -12.86 14.62
CA GLU A 105 -14.34 -11.63 15.42
C GLU A 105 -14.00 -10.41 14.56
N MET A 106 -13.17 -10.59 13.51
CA MET A 106 -12.88 -9.53 12.55
C MET A 106 -14.11 -9.10 11.75
N LEU A 107 -15.00 -10.04 11.41
CA LEU A 107 -16.29 -9.72 10.77
C LEU A 107 -17.24 -9.01 11.74
N ALA A 108 -17.20 -9.36 13.03
CA ALA A 108 -18.04 -8.75 14.05
C ALA A 108 -17.62 -7.31 14.36
N ASP A 109 -16.31 -7.02 14.39
CA ASP A 109 -15.77 -5.68 14.55
C ASP A 109 -14.45 -5.52 13.78
N TRP A 110 -14.56 -5.08 12.52
CA TRP A 110 -13.40 -4.86 11.64
C TRP A 110 -12.50 -3.69 12.06
N SER A 111 -12.89 -2.91 13.07
CA SER A 111 -12.09 -1.80 13.58
C SER A 111 -11.17 -2.25 14.72
N ASN A 112 -11.40 -3.46 15.23
CA ASN A 112 -10.72 -4.02 16.40
C ASN A 112 -10.34 -5.49 16.10
N THR A 113 -9.26 -5.67 15.38
CA THR A 113 -8.84 -6.95 14.79
C THR A 113 -7.50 -7.46 15.30
N ILE A 114 -6.78 -6.67 16.11
CA ILE A 114 -5.47 -7.02 16.67
C ILE A 114 -5.47 -6.75 18.18
N LEU A 115 -5.10 -7.78 18.95
CA LEU A 115 -4.87 -7.69 20.38
C LEU A 115 -3.37 -7.50 20.67
N PHE A 116 -3.05 -6.78 21.73
CA PHE A 116 -1.69 -6.73 22.29
C PHE A 116 -1.53 -7.81 23.37
N ASP A 117 -0.56 -8.69 23.20
CA ASP A 117 -0.25 -9.78 24.12
C ASP A 117 0.75 -9.31 25.18
N TRP A 118 0.23 -8.76 26.28
CA TRP A 118 1.03 -8.21 27.38
C TRP A 118 1.93 -9.24 28.05
N GLU A 119 1.50 -10.50 28.14
CA GLU A 119 2.33 -11.58 28.70
C GLU A 119 3.50 -11.91 27.77
N SER A 120 3.29 -11.92 26.46
CA SER A 120 4.37 -12.03 25.49
C SER A 120 5.32 -10.85 25.56
N GLU A 121 4.83 -9.62 25.70
CA GLU A 121 5.67 -8.42 25.82
C GLU A 121 6.58 -8.50 27.06
N GLU A 122 6.03 -8.79 28.24
CA GLU A 122 6.82 -8.88 29.48
C GLU A 122 7.89 -9.98 29.40
N ARG A 123 7.55 -11.14 28.83
CA ARG A 123 8.51 -12.22 28.58
C ARG A 123 9.61 -11.81 27.61
N LEU A 124 9.25 -11.10 26.54
CA LEU A 124 10.19 -10.61 25.53
C LEU A 124 11.16 -9.59 26.11
N GLU A 125 10.67 -8.56 26.81
CA GLU A 125 11.53 -7.55 27.43
C GLU A 125 12.45 -8.15 28.49
N THR A 126 11.96 -9.11 29.28
CA THR A 126 12.79 -9.89 30.20
C THR A 126 13.87 -10.68 29.45
N ALA A 127 13.51 -11.38 28.38
CA ALA A 127 14.46 -12.16 27.59
C ALA A 127 15.50 -11.28 26.89
N VAL A 128 15.12 -10.10 26.38
CA VAL A 128 16.02 -9.10 25.78
C VAL A 128 17.05 -8.62 26.80
N SER A 129 16.65 -8.39 28.06
CA SER A 129 17.58 -8.00 29.12
C SER A 129 18.63 -9.07 29.46
N GLN A 130 18.34 -10.34 29.19
CA GLN A 130 19.19 -11.49 29.53
C GLN A 130 20.04 -11.99 28.35
N GLN A 131 19.48 -11.98 27.14
CA GLN A 131 20.04 -12.64 25.95
C GLN A 131 20.37 -11.67 24.82
N GLY A 132 19.97 -10.39 24.94
CA GLY A 132 20.09 -9.40 23.88
C GLY A 132 18.92 -9.41 22.90
N THR A 133 19.03 -8.62 21.84
CA THR A 133 17.92 -8.28 20.93
C THR A 133 17.42 -9.44 20.07
N ASP A 134 18.21 -10.50 19.90
CA ASP A 134 17.78 -11.71 19.18
C ASP A 134 16.66 -12.44 19.92
N ALA A 135 16.44 -12.16 21.21
CA ALA A 135 15.26 -12.62 21.93
C ALA A 135 13.93 -12.07 21.36
N ARG A 136 13.98 -11.01 20.53
CA ARG A 136 12.82 -10.51 19.77
C ARG A 136 12.51 -11.36 18.53
N LEU A 137 13.25 -12.43 18.28
CA LEU A 137 12.95 -13.42 17.25
C LEU A 137 12.23 -14.61 17.87
N ILE A 138 11.48 -15.37 17.06
CA ILE A 138 10.82 -16.59 17.55
C ILE A 138 11.89 -17.64 17.90
N GLN A 139 11.84 -18.14 19.13
CA GLN A 139 12.77 -19.13 19.67
C GLN A 139 12.07 -20.47 19.93
N ASP A 140 12.83 -21.56 19.88
CA ASP A 140 12.38 -22.89 20.27
C ASP A 140 12.35 -23.06 21.81
N ALA A 141 11.96 -24.25 22.27
CA ALA A 141 11.93 -24.57 23.70
C ALA A 141 13.31 -24.50 24.40
N ASN A 142 14.41 -24.55 23.63
CA ASN A 142 15.79 -24.41 24.11
C ASN A 142 16.31 -22.97 24.02
N LYS A 143 15.43 -21.99 23.74
CA LYS A 143 15.75 -20.57 23.54
C LYS A 143 16.70 -20.33 22.36
N GLN A 144 16.72 -21.22 21.37
CA GLN A 144 17.46 -21.01 20.13
C GLN A 144 16.54 -20.39 19.08
N VAL A 145 17.04 -19.43 18.30
CA VAL A 145 16.27 -18.82 17.21
C VAL A 145 15.89 -19.89 16.20
N ILE A 146 14.60 -19.96 15.87
CA ILE A 146 14.09 -20.86 14.83
C ILE A 146 14.48 -20.26 13.47
N HIS A 147 15.28 -21.02 12.72
CA HIS A 147 15.65 -20.64 11.36
C HIS A 147 14.82 -21.35 10.30
N VAL A 148 14.41 -20.60 9.28
CA VAL A 148 13.58 -21.02 8.16
C VAL A 148 14.18 -20.56 6.84
N THR A 149 13.68 -21.14 5.75
CA THR A 149 14.19 -20.89 4.40
C THR A 149 13.63 -19.58 3.82
N MET A 150 14.31 -19.01 2.81
CA MET A 150 13.76 -17.87 2.07
C MET A 150 12.42 -18.24 1.42
N ALA A 151 12.31 -19.46 0.88
CA ALA A 151 11.06 -19.95 0.30
C ALA A 151 9.89 -19.85 1.28
N GLU A 152 10.09 -20.27 2.53
CA GLU A 152 9.06 -20.16 3.56
C GLU A 152 8.73 -18.71 3.88
N LYS A 153 9.73 -17.85 4.08
CA LYS A 153 9.53 -16.42 4.39
C LYS A 153 8.69 -15.73 3.31
N LEU A 154 9.06 -15.92 2.05
CA LEU A 154 8.36 -15.30 0.94
C LEU A 154 6.94 -15.90 0.78
N LEU A 155 6.77 -17.20 1.05
CA LEU A 155 5.46 -17.86 0.96
C LEU A 155 4.50 -17.38 2.06
N VAL A 156 4.99 -17.18 3.28
CA VAL A 156 4.19 -16.60 4.38
C VAL A 156 3.71 -15.20 4.04
N LEU A 157 4.58 -14.34 3.48
CA LEU A 157 4.19 -13.00 3.04
C LEU A 157 3.11 -13.03 1.96
N LEU A 158 3.23 -13.94 0.99
CA LEU A 158 2.24 -14.12 -0.07
C LEU A 158 0.90 -14.63 0.49
N LEU A 159 0.92 -15.69 1.30
CA LEU A 159 -0.29 -16.29 1.87
C LEU A 159 -1.03 -15.33 2.80
N ALA A 160 -0.32 -14.52 3.59
CA ALA A 160 -0.94 -13.49 4.43
C ALA A 160 -1.74 -12.47 3.61
N LYS A 161 -1.32 -12.17 2.38
CA LYS A 161 -2.08 -11.31 1.47
C LYS A 161 -3.19 -12.06 0.76
N LEU A 162 -2.92 -13.25 0.21
CA LEU A 162 -3.92 -14.04 -0.52
C LEU A 162 -5.10 -14.45 0.36
N THR A 163 -4.87 -14.69 1.65
CA THR A 163 -5.95 -14.99 2.61
C THR A 163 -6.85 -13.80 2.92
N ASN A 164 -6.44 -12.59 2.54
CA ASN A 164 -7.23 -11.36 2.60
C ASN A 164 -7.74 -10.93 1.21
N LEU A 165 -7.58 -11.75 0.17
CA LEU A 165 -8.09 -11.44 -1.15
C LEU A 165 -9.62 -11.49 -1.14
N VAL A 166 -10.22 -10.37 -1.53
CA VAL A 166 -11.62 -10.30 -1.95
C VAL A 166 -11.61 -10.29 -3.48
N PRO A 167 -12.08 -11.35 -4.16
CA PRO A 167 -12.19 -11.37 -5.63
C PRO A 167 -12.84 -10.07 -6.11
N ASP A 168 -12.50 -9.58 -7.31
CA ASP A 168 -12.89 -8.29 -7.93
C ASP A 168 -12.69 -7.01 -7.09
N GLY A 169 -12.34 -7.11 -5.81
CA GLY A 169 -12.32 -5.98 -4.88
C GLY A 169 -10.94 -5.54 -4.45
N GLY A 170 -9.99 -6.49 -4.29
CA GLY A 170 -8.63 -6.22 -3.85
C GLY A 170 -8.28 -6.92 -2.52
N ILE A 171 -7.18 -6.51 -1.88
CA ILE A 171 -6.76 -7.06 -0.59
C ILE A 171 -7.46 -6.32 0.56
N TRP A 172 -8.13 -7.05 1.46
CA TRP A 172 -8.84 -6.47 2.59
C TRP A 172 -7.91 -5.80 3.60
N MET A 173 -8.16 -4.52 3.90
CA MET A 173 -7.38 -3.68 4.81
C MET A 173 -7.87 -3.83 6.25
N ASN A 174 -7.60 -4.96 6.91
CA ASN A 174 -8.19 -5.31 8.20
C ASN A 174 -7.20 -5.37 9.37
N THR A 175 -6.05 -4.69 9.27
CA THR A 175 -4.93 -4.81 10.23
C THR A 175 -4.67 -3.55 11.06
N GLN A 176 -5.74 -2.78 11.36
CA GLN A 176 -5.73 -1.59 12.23
C GLN A 176 -4.78 -0.45 11.81
N ARG A 177 -4.22 -0.52 10.60
CA ARG A 177 -3.37 0.51 10.00
C ARG A 177 -3.67 0.67 8.51
N PRO A 178 -3.53 1.89 7.98
CA PRO A 178 -3.68 2.14 6.55
C PRO A 178 -2.54 1.52 5.75
N GLU A 179 -2.52 1.83 4.46
CA GLU A 179 -1.33 1.68 3.62
C GLU A 179 -0.55 3.00 3.57
N TRP A 180 0.05 3.34 2.42
CA TRP A 180 0.91 4.52 2.26
C TRP A 180 0.21 5.83 2.62
N ASN A 181 -1.05 6.02 2.18
CA ASN A 181 -1.79 7.26 2.43
C ASN A 181 -2.48 7.26 3.80
N ASP A 182 -1.78 7.75 4.83
CA ASP A 182 -2.33 7.86 6.18
C ASP A 182 -3.55 8.80 6.27
N ALA A 183 -3.72 9.74 5.32
CA ALA A 183 -4.90 10.60 5.30
C ALA A 183 -6.19 9.85 4.93
N ASN A 184 -6.09 8.64 4.37
CA ASN A 184 -7.19 7.71 4.09
C ASN A 184 -7.33 6.61 5.16
N ASN A 185 -6.89 6.85 6.39
CA ASN A 185 -6.91 5.86 7.47
C ASN A 185 -8.29 5.33 7.89
N ALA A 186 -9.39 6.02 7.58
CA ALA A 186 -10.74 5.51 7.86
C ALA A 186 -11.21 4.44 6.86
N LEU A 187 -10.40 4.12 5.85
CA LEU A 187 -10.58 2.92 5.03
C LEU A 187 -10.25 1.64 5.79
N VAL A 188 -9.43 1.69 6.84
CA VAL A 188 -9.11 0.50 7.63
C VAL A 188 -10.39 -0.14 8.18
N GLY A 189 -10.50 -1.46 8.03
CA GLY A 189 -11.66 -2.28 8.37
C GLY A 189 -12.60 -2.52 7.19
N LYS A 190 -12.92 -1.50 6.38
CA LYS A 190 -13.88 -1.61 5.26
C LYS A 190 -13.23 -1.50 3.87
N GLY A 191 -11.96 -1.16 3.79
CA GLY A 191 -11.24 -0.86 2.56
C GLY A 191 -10.69 -2.13 1.90
N LEU A 192 -10.67 -2.14 0.57
CA LEU A 192 -10.00 -3.15 -0.25
C LEU A 192 -8.94 -2.45 -1.10
N SER A 193 -7.69 -2.89 -1.01
CA SER A 193 -6.56 -2.31 -1.72
C SER A 193 -6.37 -2.97 -3.08
N VAL A 194 -6.64 -2.22 -4.15
CA VAL A 194 -6.27 -2.60 -5.53
C VAL A 194 -4.77 -2.33 -5.75
N VAL A 195 -4.20 -1.36 -5.03
CA VAL A 195 -2.78 -1.01 -5.03
C VAL A 195 -1.91 -2.22 -4.66
N THR A 196 -2.18 -2.84 -3.50
CA THR A 196 -1.44 -4.03 -3.05
C THR A 196 -1.70 -5.22 -3.98
N THR A 197 -2.90 -5.37 -4.54
CA THR A 197 -3.20 -6.37 -5.58
C THR A 197 -2.30 -6.20 -6.82
N ALA A 198 -2.10 -4.97 -7.29
CA ALA A 198 -1.25 -4.69 -8.44
C ALA A 198 0.22 -5.03 -8.18
N TYR A 199 0.74 -4.71 -6.99
CA TYR A 199 2.09 -5.08 -6.61
C TYR A 199 2.27 -6.58 -6.32
N LEU A 200 1.24 -7.27 -5.84
CA LEU A 200 1.24 -8.74 -5.73
C LEU A 200 1.37 -9.40 -7.09
N ARG A 201 0.77 -8.84 -8.15
CA ARG A 201 0.95 -9.34 -9.50
C ARG A 201 2.43 -9.34 -9.90
N ARG A 202 3.13 -8.22 -9.69
CA ARG A 202 4.59 -8.08 -9.95
C ARG A 202 5.39 -9.09 -9.13
N PHE A 203 5.06 -9.23 -7.84
CA PHE A 203 5.71 -10.17 -6.93
C PHE A 203 5.56 -11.63 -7.39
N ILE A 204 4.35 -12.05 -7.76
CA ILE A 204 4.10 -13.41 -8.25
C ILE A 204 4.78 -13.64 -9.61
N ALA A 205 4.73 -12.66 -10.52
CA ALA A 205 5.41 -12.76 -11.82
C ALA A 205 6.92 -12.96 -11.65
N PHE A 206 7.54 -12.24 -10.72
CA PHE A 206 8.95 -12.41 -10.38
C PHE A 206 9.26 -13.82 -9.88
N TRP A 207 8.45 -14.38 -8.97
CA TRP A 207 8.64 -15.75 -8.52
C TRP A 207 8.49 -16.78 -9.63
N LEU A 208 7.48 -16.63 -10.49
CA LEU A 208 7.28 -17.52 -11.62
C LEU A 208 8.51 -17.53 -12.53
N ALA A 209 9.11 -16.37 -12.78
CA ALA A 209 10.37 -16.26 -13.53
C ALA A 209 11.54 -16.92 -12.79
N GLN A 210 11.66 -16.74 -11.47
CA GLN A 210 12.72 -17.37 -10.66
C GLN A 210 12.61 -18.89 -10.60
N LEU A 211 11.39 -19.43 -10.63
CA LEU A 211 11.13 -20.88 -10.58
C LEU A 211 11.13 -21.54 -11.96
N ASP A 212 11.27 -20.77 -13.04
CA ASP A 212 11.33 -21.31 -14.38
C ASP A 212 12.55 -22.22 -14.55
N GLY A 213 12.37 -23.37 -15.22
CA GLY A 213 13.41 -24.40 -15.31
C GLY A 213 13.72 -25.21 -14.04
N MET A 214 13.23 -24.83 -12.85
CA MET A 214 13.50 -25.52 -11.57
C MET A 214 12.54 -26.71 -11.28
N ALA A 215 12.09 -27.45 -12.29
CA ALA A 215 10.95 -28.38 -12.16
C ALA A 215 11.11 -29.53 -11.15
N CYS A 216 12.33 -29.97 -10.86
CA CYS A 216 12.60 -31.06 -9.91
C CYS A 216 12.94 -30.59 -8.50
N ASP A 217 12.95 -29.27 -8.26
CA ASP A 217 13.39 -28.71 -7.00
C ASP A 217 12.33 -28.86 -5.90
N ARG A 218 12.78 -28.84 -4.64
CA ARG A 218 11.97 -29.17 -3.46
C ARG A 218 12.18 -28.13 -2.36
N PHE A 219 11.13 -27.40 -2.02
CA PHE A 219 11.18 -26.36 -0.99
C PHE A 219 10.73 -26.92 0.34
N VAL A 220 11.57 -26.76 1.36
CA VAL A 220 11.26 -27.16 2.74
C VAL A 220 10.63 -25.99 3.47
N VAL A 221 9.44 -26.23 4.02
CA VAL A 221 8.68 -25.26 4.81
C VAL A 221 8.11 -25.91 6.06
N ASN A 222 7.75 -25.11 7.05
CA ASN A 222 7.02 -25.53 8.23
C ASN A 222 5.69 -26.21 7.88
N THR A 223 5.31 -27.24 8.62
CA THR A 223 4.03 -27.98 8.42
C THR A 223 2.81 -27.06 8.47
N ALA A 224 2.78 -26.06 9.36
CA ALA A 224 1.68 -25.10 9.43
C ALA A 224 1.57 -24.26 8.14
N VAL A 225 2.71 -23.86 7.56
CA VAL A 225 2.75 -23.10 6.30
C VAL A 225 2.30 -23.97 5.13
N ALA A 226 2.77 -25.22 5.04
CA ALA A 226 2.34 -26.16 4.01
C ALA A 226 0.82 -26.47 4.09
N THR A 227 0.28 -26.53 5.30
CA THR A 227 -1.16 -26.72 5.53
C THR A 227 -1.97 -25.52 5.04
N LEU A 228 -1.55 -24.29 5.37
CA LEU A 228 -2.18 -23.08 4.86
C LEU A 228 -2.09 -22.99 3.34
N PHE A 229 -0.91 -23.24 2.77
CA PHE A 229 -0.69 -23.30 1.33
C PHE A 229 -1.68 -24.23 0.63
N SER A 230 -1.79 -25.48 1.12
CA SER A 230 -2.68 -26.49 0.55
C SER A 230 -4.15 -26.09 0.66
N ALA A 231 -4.53 -25.47 1.77
CA ALA A 231 -5.89 -24.96 1.97
C ALA A 231 -6.21 -23.83 0.97
N VAL A 232 -5.35 -22.82 0.83
CA VAL A 232 -5.53 -21.73 -0.14
C VAL A 232 -5.55 -22.25 -1.57
N GLN A 233 -4.66 -23.18 -1.93
CA GLN A 233 -4.67 -23.83 -3.24
C GLN A 233 -6.00 -24.54 -3.52
N THR A 234 -6.51 -25.28 -2.54
CA THR A 234 -7.80 -25.98 -2.64
C THR A 234 -8.93 -24.98 -2.85
N ILE A 235 -8.99 -23.92 -2.05
CA ILE A 235 -10.02 -22.87 -2.15
C ILE A 235 -9.98 -22.23 -3.54
N PHE A 236 -8.80 -21.81 -4.02
CA PHE A 236 -8.67 -21.21 -5.34
C PHE A 236 -9.07 -22.17 -6.46
N THR A 237 -8.79 -23.47 -6.32
CA THR A 237 -9.22 -24.48 -7.29
C THR A 237 -10.74 -24.67 -7.26
N THR A 238 -11.35 -24.72 -6.07
CA THR A 238 -12.80 -24.88 -5.89
C THR A 238 -13.58 -23.75 -6.55
N TYR A 239 -13.13 -22.51 -6.41
CA TYR A 239 -13.83 -21.34 -6.96
C TYR A 239 -13.34 -20.92 -8.36
N GLN A 240 -12.40 -21.66 -8.97
CA GLN A 240 -11.72 -21.25 -10.22
C GLN A 240 -12.69 -20.96 -11.36
N ALA A 241 -13.82 -21.68 -11.45
CA ALA A 241 -14.81 -21.47 -12.48
C ALA A 241 -15.37 -20.03 -12.50
N HIS A 242 -15.44 -19.37 -11.34
CA HIS A 242 -15.91 -17.99 -11.20
C HIS A 242 -15.01 -16.95 -11.85
N LEU A 243 -13.75 -17.28 -12.15
CA LEU A 243 -12.88 -16.40 -12.94
C LEU A 243 -13.42 -16.17 -14.36
N SER A 244 -14.20 -17.13 -14.88
CA SER A 244 -14.83 -17.03 -16.21
C SER A 244 -16.29 -16.56 -16.16
N THR A 245 -17.02 -16.88 -15.09
CA THR A 245 -18.45 -16.57 -14.97
C THR A 245 -18.74 -15.30 -14.15
N GLY A 246 -17.73 -14.77 -13.45
CA GLY A 246 -17.85 -13.68 -12.49
C GLY A 246 -18.22 -14.15 -11.07
N PHE A 247 -17.96 -13.27 -10.09
CA PHE A 247 -18.32 -13.49 -8.69
C PHE A 247 -19.60 -12.72 -8.32
N SER A 248 -20.64 -13.45 -7.92
CA SER A 248 -21.77 -12.85 -7.21
C SER A 248 -21.36 -12.40 -5.81
N ALA A 249 -22.19 -11.61 -5.12
CA ALA A 249 -21.89 -11.18 -3.75
C ALA A 249 -21.80 -12.37 -2.77
N GLU A 250 -22.59 -13.42 -2.99
CA GLU A 250 -22.59 -14.66 -2.22
C GLU A 250 -21.34 -15.50 -2.51
N ALA A 251 -20.98 -15.66 -3.79
CA ALA A 251 -19.76 -16.39 -4.17
C ALA A 251 -18.51 -15.70 -3.63
N ARG A 252 -18.46 -14.36 -3.72
CA ARG A 252 -17.39 -13.54 -3.15
C ARG A 252 -17.29 -13.73 -1.64
N ARG A 253 -18.42 -13.72 -0.93
CA ARG A 253 -18.46 -13.98 0.51
C ARG A 253 -17.97 -15.38 0.86
N ALA A 254 -18.37 -16.40 0.10
CA ALA A 254 -17.96 -17.77 0.32
C ALA A 254 -16.44 -17.98 0.17
N VAL A 255 -15.81 -17.30 -0.80
CA VAL A 255 -14.34 -17.27 -0.93
C VAL A 255 -13.69 -16.62 0.29
N MET A 256 -14.19 -15.45 0.71
CA MET A 256 -13.68 -14.74 1.89
C MET A 256 -13.77 -15.60 3.15
N ASP A 257 -14.93 -16.23 3.39
CA ASP A 257 -15.15 -17.07 4.56
C ASP A 257 -14.20 -18.27 4.58
N ALA A 258 -13.96 -18.90 3.43
CA ALA A 258 -13.02 -20.02 3.33
C ALA A 258 -11.56 -19.58 3.59
N LEU A 259 -11.13 -18.48 2.99
CA LEU A 259 -9.77 -17.94 3.16
C LEU A 259 -9.53 -17.45 4.60
N GLY A 260 -10.49 -16.70 5.16
CA GLY A 260 -10.43 -16.19 6.52
C GLY A 260 -10.41 -17.30 7.57
N THR A 261 -11.16 -18.38 7.34
CA THR A 261 -11.12 -19.59 8.18
C THR A 261 -9.75 -20.26 8.11
N ALA A 262 -9.21 -20.50 6.91
CA ALA A 262 -7.89 -21.11 6.75
C ALA A 262 -6.78 -20.29 7.45
N ALA A 263 -6.82 -18.96 7.29
CA ALA A 263 -5.87 -18.07 7.94
C ALA A 263 -6.01 -18.06 9.47
N THR A 264 -7.24 -18.14 9.99
CA THR A 264 -7.51 -18.23 11.43
C THR A 264 -6.92 -19.51 12.01
N SER A 265 -7.13 -20.66 11.36
CA SER A 265 -6.56 -21.94 11.79
C SER A 265 -5.03 -21.93 11.79
N TYR A 266 -4.41 -21.34 10.76
CA TYR A 266 -2.95 -21.17 10.71
C TYR A 266 -2.43 -20.33 11.88
N ARG A 267 -3.00 -19.13 12.07
CA ARG A 267 -2.55 -18.22 13.13
C ARG A 267 -2.76 -18.81 14.52
N ALA A 268 -3.86 -19.52 14.76
CA ALA A 268 -4.09 -20.20 16.03
C ALA A 268 -2.97 -21.19 16.38
N ALA A 269 -2.49 -21.97 15.39
CA ALA A 269 -1.37 -22.88 15.58
C ALA A 269 -0.06 -22.13 15.91
N ILE A 270 0.21 -21.02 15.21
CA ILE A 270 1.41 -20.20 15.44
C ILE A 270 1.37 -19.48 16.80
N TYR A 271 0.22 -18.94 17.21
CA TYR A 271 0.11 -18.16 18.44
C TYR A 271 0.11 -19.01 19.72
N GLN A 272 -0.30 -20.28 19.63
CA GLN A 272 -0.34 -21.16 20.79
C GLN A 272 1.06 -21.56 21.26
N ASP A 273 1.86 -22.16 20.35
CA ASP A 273 3.16 -22.77 20.71
C ASP A 273 4.32 -22.34 19.77
N GLY A 274 4.08 -21.36 18.89
CA GLY A 274 5.02 -21.01 17.81
C GLY A 274 4.93 -21.96 16.61
N PRO A 275 5.78 -21.77 15.58
CA PRO A 275 5.86 -22.69 14.46
C PRO A 275 6.21 -24.11 14.93
N PRO A 276 5.45 -25.16 14.55
CA PRO A 276 5.76 -26.53 14.96
C PRO A 276 7.14 -26.96 14.45
N PRO A 277 7.86 -27.86 15.13
CA PRO A 277 9.21 -28.26 14.71
C PRO A 277 9.21 -29.13 13.44
N THR A 278 8.04 -29.60 12.99
CA THR A 278 7.91 -30.46 11.83
C THR A 278 7.90 -29.66 10.53
N GLN A 279 8.55 -30.21 9.51
CA GLN A 279 8.66 -29.62 8.18
C GLN A 279 8.00 -30.52 7.13
N MET A 280 7.54 -29.90 6.05
CA MET A 280 7.02 -30.54 4.86
C MET A 280 7.73 -30.01 3.61
N THR A 281 7.65 -30.77 2.53
CA THR A 281 8.23 -30.39 1.24
C THR A 281 7.13 -30.03 0.26
N ILE A 282 7.31 -28.91 -0.45
CA ILE A 282 6.50 -28.51 -1.60
C ILE A 282 7.40 -28.60 -2.83
N ASP A 283 7.00 -29.37 -3.84
CA ASP A 283 7.75 -29.42 -5.09
C ASP A 283 7.53 -28.16 -5.94
N ALA A 284 8.52 -27.82 -6.75
CA ALA A 284 8.49 -26.61 -7.56
C ALA A 284 7.35 -26.57 -8.58
N ALA A 285 6.91 -27.71 -9.12
CA ALA A 285 5.80 -27.75 -10.07
C ALA A 285 4.47 -27.39 -9.39
N THR A 286 4.23 -27.93 -8.18
CA THR A 286 3.07 -27.60 -7.34
C THR A 286 3.08 -26.13 -6.95
N LEU A 287 4.24 -25.58 -6.54
CA LEU A 287 4.37 -24.17 -6.20
C LEU A 287 4.11 -23.27 -7.42
N ARG A 288 4.67 -23.57 -8.59
CA ARG A 288 4.40 -22.81 -9.82
C ARG A 288 2.93 -22.87 -10.22
N ALA A 289 2.30 -24.03 -10.13
CA ALA A 289 0.88 -24.17 -10.46
C ALA A 289 0.00 -23.34 -9.52
N PHE A 290 0.31 -23.31 -8.22
CA PHE A 290 -0.34 -22.44 -7.25
C PHE A 290 -0.15 -20.96 -7.59
N LEU A 291 1.09 -20.54 -7.87
CA LEU A 291 1.42 -19.15 -8.20
C LEU A 291 0.72 -18.69 -9.48
N ALA A 292 0.66 -19.53 -10.52
CA ALA A 292 -0.05 -19.23 -11.76
C ALA A 292 -1.56 -19.07 -11.52
N LEU A 293 -2.16 -19.95 -10.71
CA LEU A 293 -3.57 -19.83 -10.34
C LEU A 293 -3.83 -18.55 -9.53
N ALA A 294 -2.99 -18.28 -8.52
CA ALA A 294 -3.08 -17.05 -7.73
C ALA A 294 -2.92 -15.80 -8.60
N GLN A 295 -1.98 -15.79 -9.55
CA GLN A 295 -1.82 -14.70 -10.52
C GLN A 295 -3.10 -14.48 -11.33
N THR A 296 -3.78 -15.55 -11.75
CA THR A 296 -5.04 -15.43 -12.51
C THR A 296 -6.14 -14.75 -11.68
N TYR A 297 -6.27 -15.07 -10.38
CA TYR A 297 -7.20 -14.38 -9.48
C TYR A 297 -6.85 -12.90 -9.29
N ILE A 298 -5.56 -12.60 -9.13
CA ILE A 298 -5.06 -11.23 -8.98
C ILE A 298 -5.32 -10.42 -10.26
N GLU A 299 -5.01 -10.96 -11.43
CA GLU A 299 -5.22 -10.30 -12.72
C GLU A 299 -6.72 -10.11 -13.02
N ALA A 300 -7.58 -11.09 -12.73
CA ALA A 300 -9.03 -10.93 -12.83
C ALA A 300 -9.54 -9.81 -11.91
N THR A 301 -9.00 -9.71 -10.70
CA THR A 301 -9.33 -8.64 -9.76
C THR A 301 -8.90 -7.27 -10.31
N LEU A 302 -7.71 -7.15 -10.90
CA LEU A 302 -7.24 -5.90 -11.51
C LEU A 302 -8.08 -5.51 -12.74
N GLN A 303 -8.46 -6.47 -13.58
CA GLN A 303 -9.34 -6.23 -14.73
C GLN A 303 -10.72 -5.71 -14.30
N ALA A 304 -11.30 -6.29 -13.25
CA ALA A 304 -12.58 -5.83 -12.70
C ALA A 304 -12.51 -4.43 -12.07
N ASN A 305 -11.30 -3.88 -11.89
CA ASN A 305 -11.08 -2.54 -11.35
C ASN A 305 -10.70 -1.49 -12.40
N LEU A 306 -10.66 -1.85 -13.67
CA LEU A 306 -10.55 -0.87 -14.75
C LEU A 306 -11.83 -0.03 -14.84
N ARG A 307 -11.65 1.28 -14.94
CA ARG A 307 -12.71 2.26 -15.05
C ARG A 307 -13.04 2.53 -16.53
N PRO A 308 -14.29 2.95 -16.83
CA PRO A 308 -14.67 3.33 -18.19
C PRO A 308 -13.89 4.51 -18.78
N ASP A 309 -13.25 5.33 -17.94
CA ASP A 309 -12.43 6.49 -18.34
C ASP A 309 -10.97 6.11 -18.66
N GLY A 310 -10.62 4.82 -18.70
CA GLY A 310 -9.27 4.34 -19.00
C GLY A 310 -8.30 4.33 -17.82
N LEU A 311 -8.80 4.66 -16.61
CA LEU A 311 -8.04 4.63 -15.37
C LEU A 311 -8.40 3.39 -14.53
N THR A 312 -7.81 3.24 -13.35
CA THR A 312 -8.13 2.14 -12.42
C THR A 312 -8.66 2.64 -11.09
N HIS A 313 -9.53 1.86 -10.47
CA HIS A 313 -9.84 2.03 -9.05
C HIS A 313 -8.58 1.77 -8.21
N THR A 314 -8.44 2.52 -7.11
CA THR A 314 -7.28 2.45 -6.20
C THR A 314 -7.62 1.70 -4.91
N TYR A 315 -8.73 2.13 -4.30
CA TYR A 315 -9.31 1.51 -3.12
C TYR A 315 -10.80 1.33 -3.35
N ASN A 316 -11.35 0.22 -2.88
CA ASN A 316 -12.79 -0.03 -2.85
C ASN A 316 -13.29 -0.15 -1.41
N ILE A 317 -14.61 -0.15 -1.24
CA ILE A 317 -15.30 -0.40 0.02
C ILE A 317 -15.95 -1.78 -0.04
N LEU A 318 -15.67 -2.60 0.95
CA LEU A 318 -16.33 -3.86 1.21
C LEU A 318 -17.67 -3.60 1.92
N ARG A 319 -18.74 -4.17 1.37
CA ARG A 319 -20.07 -4.19 1.97
C ARG A 319 -20.45 -5.60 2.35
N LEU A 320 -20.42 -5.88 3.65
CA LEU A 320 -20.85 -7.16 4.19
C LEU A 320 -22.35 -7.10 4.49
N GLY A 321 -23.10 -8.03 3.91
CA GLY A 321 -24.47 -8.34 4.30
C GLY A 321 -24.55 -9.74 4.93
N ASP A 322 -25.78 -10.22 5.15
CA ASP A 322 -25.98 -11.63 5.51
C ASP A 322 -25.58 -12.50 4.31
N GLN A 323 -24.58 -13.36 4.52
CA GLN A 323 -23.98 -14.25 3.49
C GLN A 323 -23.54 -13.57 2.18
N THR A 324 -23.36 -12.25 2.17
CA THR A 324 -23.00 -11.48 0.97
C THR A 324 -21.82 -10.55 1.23
N ALA A 325 -21.02 -10.33 0.18
CA ALA A 325 -19.92 -9.39 0.12
C ALA A 325 -20.01 -8.62 -1.21
N ALA A 326 -20.46 -7.37 -1.14
CA ALA A 326 -20.50 -6.46 -2.28
C ALA A 326 -19.31 -5.49 -2.27
N ILE A 327 -19.04 -4.92 -3.42
CA ILE A 327 -17.95 -3.96 -3.64
C ILE A 327 -18.57 -2.63 -4.05
N GLU A 328 -18.19 -1.57 -3.37
CA GLU A 328 -18.48 -0.21 -3.78
C GLU A 328 -17.19 0.50 -4.16
N HIS A 329 -17.20 1.22 -5.27
CA HIS A 329 -16.03 1.91 -5.78
C HIS A 329 -15.91 3.32 -5.20
N LEU A 330 -14.66 3.74 -4.95
CA LEU A 330 -14.35 5.11 -4.54
C LEU A 330 -14.00 5.99 -5.75
N TYR A 331 -13.93 7.29 -5.47
CA TYR A 331 -13.44 8.29 -6.41
C TYR A 331 -12.01 7.95 -6.90
N LEU A 332 -11.65 8.50 -8.06
CA LEU A 332 -10.36 8.33 -8.69
C LEU A 332 -9.21 8.75 -7.75
N MET A 333 -8.10 8.00 -7.74
CA MET A 333 -6.89 8.38 -7.00
C MET A 333 -5.63 8.07 -7.82
N LEU A 334 -4.57 8.86 -7.63
CA LEU A 334 -3.33 8.74 -8.39
C LEU A 334 -2.59 7.43 -8.11
N GLU A 335 -2.62 6.97 -6.86
CA GLU A 335 -1.85 5.82 -6.38
C GLU A 335 -2.19 4.51 -7.10
N GLY A 336 -3.45 4.29 -7.45
CA GLY A 336 -3.84 3.08 -8.20
C GLY A 336 -3.27 3.07 -9.61
N GLN A 337 -3.09 4.25 -10.21
CA GLN A 337 -2.56 4.41 -11.56
C GLN A 337 -1.08 4.03 -11.56
N VAL A 338 -0.35 4.56 -10.58
CA VAL A 338 1.06 4.20 -10.31
C VAL A 338 1.20 2.69 -10.10
N ALA A 339 0.36 2.10 -9.25
CA ALA A 339 0.44 0.68 -8.93
C ALA A 339 0.16 -0.21 -10.13
N LEU A 340 -0.86 0.12 -10.94
CA LEU A 340 -1.19 -0.65 -12.14
C LEU A 340 -0.11 -0.53 -13.22
N LEU A 341 0.42 0.67 -13.48
CA LEU A 341 1.56 0.87 -14.39
C LEU A 341 2.78 0.04 -13.93
N SER A 342 3.05 0.01 -12.64
CA SER A 342 4.17 -0.76 -12.06
C SER A 342 3.91 -2.26 -11.91
N SER A 343 2.72 -2.77 -12.20
CA SER A 343 2.36 -4.20 -12.00
C SER A 343 3.03 -5.15 -13.00
N GLY A 344 3.52 -4.62 -14.12
CA GLY A 344 4.00 -5.38 -15.28
C GLY A 344 2.88 -6.10 -16.05
N MET A 345 1.61 -5.83 -15.74
CA MET A 345 0.44 -6.47 -16.36
C MET A 345 0.06 -5.80 -17.68
N LEU A 346 0.30 -4.50 -17.80
CA LEU A 346 -0.10 -3.73 -18.97
C LEU A 346 0.91 -3.92 -20.11
N ALA A 347 0.39 -4.15 -21.31
CA ALA A 347 1.17 -3.95 -22.53
C ALA A 347 1.49 -2.45 -22.72
N PRO A 348 2.57 -2.09 -23.44
CA PRO A 348 2.96 -0.70 -23.66
C PRO A 348 1.85 0.24 -24.17
N GLU A 349 0.99 -0.21 -25.08
CA GLU A 349 -0.13 0.58 -25.59
C GLU A 349 -1.20 0.86 -24.52
N ALA A 350 -1.46 -0.12 -23.65
CA ALA A 350 -2.40 0.04 -22.55
C ALA A 350 -1.84 1.00 -21.48
N ALA A 351 -0.53 0.92 -21.20
CA ALA A 351 0.15 1.86 -20.32
C ALA A 351 0.09 3.29 -20.86
N LEU A 352 0.34 3.47 -22.18
CA LEU A 352 0.23 4.77 -22.84
C LEU A 352 -1.19 5.34 -22.75
N ASN A 353 -2.21 4.51 -23.02
CA ASN A 353 -3.61 4.93 -22.92
C ASN A 353 -3.99 5.37 -21.50
N LEU A 354 -3.49 4.68 -20.48
CA LEU A 354 -3.69 5.07 -19.08
C LEU A 354 -3.01 6.41 -18.77
N LEU A 355 -1.75 6.62 -19.20
CA LEU A 355 -1.03 7.88 -19.01
C LEU A 355 -1.73 9.06 -19.71
N HIS A 356 -2.21 8.86 -20.94
CA HIS A 356 -3.02 9.86 -21.64
C HIS A 356 -4.33 10.14 -20.92
N SER A 357 -5.04 9.12 -20.44
CA SER A 357 -6.28 9.30 -19.70
C SER A 357 -6.05 10.06 -18.39
N LEU A 358 -4.93 9.76 -17.71
CA LEU A 358 -4.52 10.42 -16.47
C LEU A 358 -4.28 11.92 -16.70
N ARG A 359 -3.59 12.28 -17.79
CA ARG A 359 -3.32 13.66 -18.20
C ARG A 359 -4.58 14.50 -18.43
N HIS A 360 -5.69 13.86 -18.80
CA HIS A 360 -7.00 14.50 -19.05
C HIS A 360 -8.00 14.32 -17.89
N SER A 361 -7.56 13.76 -16.76
CA SER A 361 -8.42 13.49 -15.61
C SER A 361 -8.49 14.67 -14.64
N ASP A 362 -9.46 14.62 -13.73
CA ASP A 362 -9.60 15.57 -12.61
C ASP A 362 -8.44 15.51 -11.58
N LEU A 363 -7.48 14.60 -11.77
CA LEU A 363 -6.24 14.60 -10.99
C LEU A 363 -5.25 15.63 -11.50
N TYR A 364 -5.30 16.00 -12.78
CA TYR A 364 -4.38 16.97 -13.34
C TYR A 364 -4.67 18.38 -12.80
N ARG A 365 -3.61 19.06 -12.38
CA ARG A 365 -3.64 20.40 -11.80
C ARG A 365 -2.79 21.34 -12.66
N ASP A 366 -3.48 22.16 -13.46
CA ASP A 366 -2.90 22.99 -14.52
C ASP A 366 -1.85 24.00 -14.03
N ASP A 367 -2.12 24.71 -12.92
CA ASP A 367 -1.23 25.77 -12.40
C ASP A 367 0.15 25.26 -11.98
N GLN A 368 0.24 23.96 -11.70
CA GLN A 368 1.47 23.28 -11.31
C GLN A 368 1.93 22.24 -12.33
N HIS A 369 1.23 22.07 -13.46
CA HIS A 369 1.51 21.07 -14.49
C HIS A 369 1.77 19.67 -13.89
N SER A 370 0.93 19.22 -12.95
CA SER A 370 1.19 17.97 -12.20
C SER A 370 -0.09 17.36 -11.66
N TYR A 371 0.01 16.32 -10.83
CA TYR A 371 -1.11 15.47 -10.42
C TYR A 371 -1.38 15.54 -8.91
N MET A 372 -2.65 15.70 -8.55
CA MET A 372 -3.16 15.57 -7.18
C MET A 372 -3.38 14.10 -6.83
N LEU A 373 -3.44 13.79 -5.53
CA LEU A 373 -3.70 12.41 -5.07
C LEU A 373 -5.13 11.94 -5.39
N TYR A 374 -6.10 12.86 -5.40
CA TYR A 374 -7.51 12.63 -5.70
C TYR A 374 -8.15 13.95 -6.18
N PRO A 375 -9.31 13.89 -6.87
CA PRO A 375 -9.97 15.08 -7.39
C PRO A 375 -10.23 16.12 -6.30
N ASN A 376 -9.93 17.38 -6.63
CA ASN A 376 -10.33 18.50 -5.78
C ASN A 376 -11.85 18.63 -5.81
N ARG A 377 -12.48 18.90 -4.66
CA ARG A 377 -13.96 19.00 -4.57
C ARG A 377 -14.40 20.08 -3.60
N GLN A 378 -15.55 20.68 -3.88
CA GLN A 378 -16.18 21.60 -2.95
C GLN A 378 -16.88 20.82 -1.84
N LEU A 379 -16.54 21.13 -0.59
CA LEU A 379 -17.23 20.60 0.57
C LEU A 379 -18.42 21.50 0.91
N PRO A 380 -19.53 20.94 1.45
CA PRO A 380 -20.65 21.76 1.90
C PRO A 380 -20.17 22.80 2.92
N GLY A 381 -20.59 24.04 2.74
CA GLY A 381 -20.36 25.12 3.70
C GLY A 381 -21.03 24.80 5.05
N PHE A 382 -20.59 25.46 6.13
CA PHE A 382 -21.02 25.16 7.50
C PHE A 382 -22.55 25.10 7.65
N LEU A 383 -23.27 26.06 7.07
CA LEU A 383 -24.74 26.15 7.15
C LEU A 383 -25.47 25.08 6.33
N HIS A 384 -24.78 24.38 5.42
CA HIS A 384 -25.38 23.36 4.55
C HIS A 384 -25.19 21.93 5.04
N LYS A 385 -24.24 21.68 5.97
CA LYS A 385 -23.81 20.32 6.38
C LYS A 385 -24.85 19.51 7.15
N ASN A 386 -25.69 20.17 7.94
CA ASN A 386 -26.54 19.51 8.93
C ASN A 386 -27.97 20.02 8.79
N ASN A 387 -28.65 19.65 7.72
CA ASN A 387 -30.03 20.08 7.47
C ASN A 387 -30.92 18.86 7.22
N VAL A 388 -31.93 18.72 8.05
CA VAL A 388 -33.00 17.73 7.94
C VAL A 388 -34.29 18.49 7.62
N SER A 389 -34.89 18.17 6.48
CA SER A 389 -36.16 18.77 6.09
C SER A 389 -37.31 18.23 6.96
N ALA A 390 -38.33 19.05 7.19
CA ALA A 390 -39.54 18.61 7.90
C ALA A 390 -40.22 17.41 7.21
N ALA A 391 -40.09 17.29 5.88
CA ALA A 391 -40.63 16.17 5.11
C ALA A 391 -39.94 14.84 5.45
N GLN A 392 -38.63 14.83 5.67
CA GLN A 392 -37.87 13.62 6.02
C GLN A 392 -38.33 13.03 7.35
N VAL A 393 -38.74 13.86 8.31
CA VAL A 393 -39.13 13.41 9.65
C VAL A 393 -40.65 13.43 9.90
N ALA A 394 -41.46 13.77 8.89
CA ALA A 394 -42.91 13.96 9.07
C ALA A 394 -43.62 12.72 9.65
N GLY A 395 -43.11 11.51 9.36
CA GLY A 395 -43.64 10.25 9.88
C GLY A 395 -43.06 9.80 11.22
N SER A 396 -42.05 10.49 11.78
CA SER A 396 -41.37 10.07 12.99
C SER A 396 -42.12 10.54 14.24
N ARG A 397 -42.62 9.57 15.01
CA ARG A 397 -43.29 9.82 16.28
C ARG A 397 -42.29 10.21 17.36
N LEU A 398 -41.06 9.69 17.31
CA LEU A 398 -39.99 10.09 18.23
C LEU A 398 -39.64 11.57 18.07
N VAL A 399 -39.42 12.01 16.83
CA VAL A 399 -39.08 13.42 16.54
C VAL A 399 -40.23 14.34 16.92
N ALA A 400 -41.47 13.97 16.63
CA ALA A 400 -42.64 14.75 17.04
C ALA A 400 -42.76 14.88 18.57
N ALA A 401 -42.50 13.79 19.31
CA ALA A 401 -42.54 13.80 20.78
C ALA A 401 -41.44 14.70 21.39
N LEU A 402 -40.21 14.61 20.84
CA LEU A 402 -39.09 15.44 21.29
C LEU A 402 -39.33 16.93 20.98
N ALA A 403 -39.82 17.24 19.77
CA ALA A 403 -40.15 18.61 19.38
C ALA A 403 -41.24 19.23 20.27
N ALA A 404 -42.30 18.47 20.58
CA ALA A 404 -43.37 18.93 21.47
C ALA A 404 -42.89 19.20 22.92
N ALA A 405 -41.85 18.49 23.37
CA ALA A 405 -41.21 18.69 24.67
C ALA A 405 -40.12 19.78 24.68
N GLY A 406 -39.79 20.38 23.52
CA GLY A 406 -38.66 21.30 23.39
C GLY A 406 -37.30 20.62 23.59
N ASP A 407 -37.21 19.31 23.37
CA ASP A 407 -36.03 18.51 23.63
C ASP A 407 -35.10 18.45 22.41
N GLY A 408 -34.02 19.24 22.46
CA GLY A 408 -32.99 19.31 21.43
C GLY A 408 -31.87 18.27 21.54
N ARG A 409 -32.01 17.21 22.36
CA ARG A 409 -30.95 16.20 22.55
C ARG A 409 -30.60 15.48 21.24
N LEU A 410 -31.59 15.22 20.38
CA LEU A 410 -31.41 14.49 19.11
C LEU A 410 -31.42 15.44 17.91
N LEU A 411 -32.52 16.16 17.72
CA LEU A 411 -32.73 17.17 16.67
C LEU A 411 -33.21 18.48 17.31
N ALA A 412 -32.69 19.60 16.83
CA ALA A 412 -33.15 20.93 17.21
C ALA A 412 -33.72 21.66 15.98
N GLN A 413 -34.82 22.39 16.15
CA GLN A 413 -35.42 23.19 15.10
C GLN A 413 -34.91 24.64 15.15
N ASP A 414 -34.54 25.21 14.01
CA ASP A 414 -34.17 26.61 13.91
C ASP A 414 -35.39 27.54 13.74
N ALA A 415 -35.14 28.85 13.67
CA ALA A 415 -36.19 29.87 13.50
C ALA A 415 -36.91 29.80 12.13
N ALA A 416 -36.33 29.13 11.14
CA ALA A 416 -36.93 28.93 9.82
C ALA A 416 -37.71 27.60 9.72
N GLY A 417 -37.72 26.79 10.78
CA GLY A 417 -38.41 25.52 10.85
C GLY A 417 -37.59 24.34 10.32
N VAL A 418 -36.32 24.53 9.97
CA VAL A 418 -35.39 23.47 9.56
C VAL A 418 -34.88 22.72 10.79
N LEU A 419 -34.73 21.41 10.69
CA LEU A 419 -34.21 20.59 11.77
C LEU A 419 -32.72 20.30 11.56
N HIS A 420 -31.99 20.21 12.67
CA HIS A 420 -30.56 19.96 12.68
C HIS A 420 -30.27 18.90 13.74
N PHE A 421 -29.43 17.91 13.42
CA PHE A 421 -28.90 17.02 14.46
C PHE A 421 -28.13 17.83 15.50
N ASN A 422 -28.11 17.35 16.74
CA ASN A 422 -27.39 18.01 17.81
C ASN A 422 -25.93 18.28 17.40
N GLY A 423 -25.51 19.55 17.52
CA GLY A 423 -24.19 20.00 17.05
C GLY A 423 -22.99 19.39 17.78
N ARG A 424 -23.20 18.57 18.81
CA ARG A 424 -22.15 17.80 19.50
C ARG A 424 -21.91 16.41 18.89
N PHE A 425 -22.74 15.98 17.95
CA PHE A 425 -22.57 14.67 17.31
C PHE A 425 -21.39 14.70 16.34
N ARG A 426 -20.50 13.72 16.47
CA ARG A 426 -19.38 13.49 15.55
C ARG A 426 -19.69 12.36 14.58
N ASN A 427 -20.42 11.35 15.03
CA ASN A 427 -20.81 10.18 14.23
C ASN A 427 -22.03 9.47 14.86
N ALA A 428 -22.44 8.36 14.23
CA ALA A 428 -23.58 7.55 14.66
C ALA A 428 -23.47 7.00 16.10
N ASN A 429 -22.28 6.89 16.68
CA ASN A 429 -22.12 6.46 18.08
C ASN A 429 -22.63 7.52 19.05
N ASP A 430 -22.48 8.80 18.72
CA ASP A 430 -23.04 9.88 19.56
C ASP A 430 -24.58 9.89 19.47
N VAL A 431 -25.15 9.59 18.29
CA VAL A 431 -26.59 9.39 18.10
C VAL A 431 -27.09 8.20 18.93
N ASN A 432 -26.41 7.05 18.82
CA ASN A 432 -26.76 5.86 19.61
C ASN A 432 -26.72 6.13 21.11
N ARG A 433 -25.69 6.83 21.61
CA ARG A 433 -25.58 7.17 23.04
C ARG A 433 -26.76 8.03 23.51
N VAL A 434 -27.20 9.00 22.69
CA VAL A 434 -28.39 9.80 23.01
C VAL A 434 -29.65 8.95 22.97
N LEU A 435 -29.82 8.09 21.96
CA LEU A 435 -30.95 7.17 21.89
C LEU A 435 -30.97 6.21 23.10
N ASP A 436 -29.82 5.73 23.57
CA ASP A 436 -29.72 4.89 24.77
C ASP A 436 -30.18 5.64 26.03
N SER A 437 -29.81 6.92 26.15
CA SER A 437 -30.29 7.79 27.22
C SER A 437 -31.79 8.03 27.14
N LEU A 438 -32.34 8.27 25.94
CA LEU A 438 -33.77 8.45 25.71
C LEU A 438 -34.56 7.16 25.99
N ALA A 439 -33.96 6.00 25.71
CA ALA A 439 -34.58 4.70 25.97
C ALA A 439 -34.76 4.40 27.47
N GLN A 440 -34.02 5.09 28.36
CA GLN A 440 -34.22 4.97 29.81
C GLN A 440 -35.49 5.68 30.28
N GLU A 441 -36.10 6.53 29.45
CA GLU A 441 -37.33 7.24 29.78
C GLU A 441 -38.55 6.40 29.36
N PRO A 442 -39.42 5.95 30.29
CA PRO A 442 -40.51 5.03 29.98
C PRO A 442 -41.47 5.53 28.87
N ALA A 443 -41.66 6.86 28.78
CA ALA A 443 -42.51 7.47 27.76
C ALA A 443 -41.94 7.36 26.34
N LEU A 444 -40.61 7.27 26.20
CA LEU A 444 -39.90 7.29 24.91
C LEU A 444 -39.32 5.92 24.53
N ALA A 445 -39.15 5.00 25.48
CA ALA A 445 -38.51 3.70 25.26
C ALA A 445 -39.03 2.93 24.03
N HIS A 446 -40.36 2.82 23.88
CA HIS A 446 -40.98 2.12 22.76
C HIS A 446 -40.76 2.83 21.41
N LEU A 447 -40.75 4.17 21.40
CA LEU A 447 -40.49 4.97 20.19
C LEU A 447 -39.03 4.85 19.76
N VAL A 448 -38.10 4.91 20.72
CA VAL A 448 -36.67 4.73 20.46
C VAL A 448 -36.40 3.34 19.90
N GLN A 449 -36.98 2.29 20.48
CA GLN A 449 -36.80 0.93 19.97
C GLN A 449 -37.30 0.78 18.54
N ALA A 450 -38.46 1.35 18.21
CA ALA A 450 -39.06 1.26 16.88
C ALA A 450 -38.33 2.12 15.82
N GLU A 451 -37.91 3.34 16.19
CA GLU A 451 -37.40 4.34 15.23
C GLU A 451 -35.87 4.50 15.25
N ARG A 452 -35.13 3.79 16.11
CA ARG A 452 -33.65 3.82 16.10
C ARG A 452 -33.05 3.53 14.73
N PRO A 453 -33.45 2.49 13.97
CA PRO A 453 -32.90 2.25 12.63
C PRO A 453 -33.14 3.44 11.70
N PHE A 454 -34.33 4.02 11.75
CA PHE A 454 -34.68 5.20 10.95
C PHE A 454 -33.83 6.43 11.32
N MET A 455 -33.61 6.69 12.62
CA MET A 455 -32.76 7.81 13.08
C MET A 455 -31.29 7.65 12.64
N LEU A 456 -30.76 6.43 12.69
CA LEU A 456 -29.40 6.15 12.24
C LEU A 456 -29.26 6.28 10.73
N GLU A 457 -30.24 5.81 9.96
CA GLU A 457 -30.25 5.98 8.50
C GLU A 457 -30.40 7.45 8.12
N LEU A 458 -31.28 8.22 8.77
CA LEU A 458 -31.43 9.65 8.54
C LEU A 458 -30.12 10.42 8.84
N PHE A 459 -29.43 10.07 9.92
CA PHE A 459 -28.12 10.65 10.23
C PHE A 459 -27.10 10.31 9.14
N GLU A 460 -27.09 9.06 8.68
CA GLU A 460 -26.21 8.61 7.60
C GLU A 460 -26.53 9.27 6.26
N GLU A 461 -27.79 9.43 5.87
CA GLU A 461 -28.21 10.18 4.68
C GLU A 461 -27.78 11.65 4.76
N THR A 462 -27.83 12.25 5.96
CA THR A 462 -27.46 13.65 6.17
C THR A 462 -25.95 13.87 6.03
N PHE A 463 -25.12 12.97 6.57
CA PHE A 463 -23.67 13.17 6.66
C PHE A 463 -22.83 12.30 5.72
N ASN A 464 -23.40 11.24 5.14
CA ASN A 464 -22.76 10.26 4.26
C ASN A 464 -21.41 9.76 4.80
N HIS A 465 -21.35 9.40 6.09
CA HIS A 465 -20.13 8.92 6.72
C HIS A 465 -19.67 7.57 6.18
N ARG A 466 -20.55 6.81 5.52
CA ARG A 466 -20.21 5.62 4.73
C ARG A 466 -19.12 5.92 3.70
N ALA A 467 -19.19 7.07 3.03
CA ALA A 467 -18.20 7.51 2.04
C ALA A 467 -16.96 8.20 2.66
N PHE A 468 -16.90 8.35 3.98
CA PHE A 468 -15.72 8.91 4.66
C PHE A 468 -14.55 7.92 4.56
N THR A 469 -13.46 8.39 3.95
CA THR A 469 -12.22 7.64 3.74
C THR A 469 -11.12 8.06 4.70
N GLY A 470 -11.26 9.21 5.37
CA GLY A 470 -10.29 9.77 6.30
C GLY A 470 -10.22 11.29 6.18
N ARG A 471 -9.21 11.90 6.81
CA ARG A 471 -9.00 13.37 6.76
C ARG A 471 -8.70 13.91 5.36
N SER A 472 -8.24 13.05 4.46
CA SER A 472 -7.93 13.31 3.04
C SER A 472 -8.97 14.23 2.37
N GLY A 473 -10.23 13.86 2.51
CA GLY A 473 -11.36 14.53 1.89
C GLY A 473 -11.92 15.72 2.67
N THR A 474 -11.33 16.12 3.79
CA THR A 474 -11.90 17.11 4.73
C THR A 474 -10.93 18.21 5.17
N PHE A 475 -9.72 18.25 4.61
CA PHE A 475 -8.74 19.33 4.79
C PHE A 475 -8.06 19.72 3.46
N PHE A 476 -7.28 20.80 3.44
CA PHE A 476 -6.88 21.53 2.22
C PHE A 476 -5.35 21.67 2.02
N ALA A 477 -4.56 20.86 2.72
CA ALA A 477 -3.09 20.86 2.65
C ALA A 477 -2.56 19.44 2.92
N TYR A 478 -1.23 19.24 2.88
CA TYR A 478 -0.60 17.92 3.02
C TYR A 478 -1.11 16.96 1.94
N GLU A 479 -1.71 15.83 2.31
CA GLU A 479 -2.35 14.91 1.38
C GLU A 479 -3.69 15.46 0.84
N GLY A 480 -4.29 16.49 1.48
CA GLY A 480 -5.67 16.94 1.31
C GLY A 480 -6.10 17.51 -0.03
N LEU A 481 -7.34 17.97 -0.09
CA LEU A 481 -8.00 18.46 -1.31
C LEU A 481 -7.19 19.57 -1.99
N GLY A 482 -6.94 19.41 -3.30
CA GLY A 482 -6.21 20.37 -4.12
C GLY A 482 -4.68 20.32 -3.96
N SER A 483 -4.15 19.52 -3.05
CA SER A 483 -2.72 19.41 -2.80
C SER A 483 -2.05 18.38 -3.72
N ILE A 484 -0.87 18.73 -4.24
CA ILE A 484 0.02 17.78 -4.91
C ILE A 484 0.95 17.19 -3.85
N TYR A 485 1.05 15.86 -3.80
CA TYR A 485 1.99 15.15 -2.92
C TYR A 485 3.12 14.56 -3.77
N TRP A 486 4.29 15.19 -3.74
CA TRP A 486 5.34 15.03 -4.75
C TRP A 486 5.98 13.63 -4.78
N HIS A 487 5.94 12.91 -3.65
CA HIS A 487 6.41 11.51 -3.64
C HIS A 487 5.59 10.63 -4.57
N MET A 488 4.26 10.76 -4.59
CA MET A 488 3.41 9.95 -5.47
C MET A 488 3.60 10.31 -6.95
N VAL A 489 3.80 11.60 -7.26
CA VAL A 489 4.13 12.05 -8.62
C VAL A 489 5.48 11.48 -9.08
N SER A 490 6.47 11.38 -8.20
CA SER A 490 7.76 10.81 -8.58
C SER A 490 7.72 9.28 -8.70
N LYS A 491 6.81 8.61 -7.97
CA LYS A 491 6.49 7.19 -8.25
C LYS A 491 5.82 7.03 -9.61
N LEU A 492 4.91 7.93 -10.00
CA LEU A 492 4.34 7.95 -11.35
C LEU A 492 5.42 8.13 -12.41
N LEU A 493 6.36 9.06 -12.20
CA LEU A 493 7.49 9.26 -13.10
C LEU A 493 8.31 7.97 -13.28
N LEU A 494 8.62 7.27 -12.18
CA LEU A 494 9.35 6.01 -12.23
C LEU A 494 8.55 4.91 -12.93
N ALA A 495 7.25 4.80 -12.67
CA ALA A 495 6.38 3.83 -13.33
C ALA A 495 6.29 4.09 -14.85
N ALA A 496 6.15 5.36 -15.26
CA ALA A 496 6.16 5.74 -16.68
C ALA A 496 7.50 5.41 -17.35
N GLN A 497 8.62 5.62 -16.66
CA GLN A 497 9.94 5.21 -17.14
C GLN A 497 10.05 3.68 -17.29
N GLU A 498 9.60 2.91 -16.30
CA GLU A 498 9.58 1.44 -16.38
C GLU A 498 8.74 0.97 -17.59
N CYS A 499 7.58 1.58 -17.86
CA CYS A 499 6.75 1.27 -19.04
C CYS A 499 7.45 1.63 -20.36
N TYR A 500 8.14 2.77 -20.44
CA TYR A 500 8.94 3.12 -21.61
C TYR A 500 10.07 2.10 -21.85
N LEU A 501 10.82 1.76 -20.80
CA LEU A 501 11.94 0.82 -20.89
C LEU A 501 11.47 -0.58 -21.28
N GLN A 502 10.29 -1.00 -20.81
CA GLN A 502 9.63 -2.22 -21.27
C GLN A 502 9.36 -2.18 -22.77
N ALA A 503 8.74 -1.10 -23.28
CA ALA A 503 8.45 -0.94 -24.71
C ALA A 503 9.71 -1.01 -25.58
N VAL A 504 10.80 -0.36 -25.15
CA VAL A 504 12.10 -0.42 -25.82
C VAL A 504 12.68 -1.83 -25.80
N HIS A 505 12.57 -2.53 -24.67
CA HIS A 505 13.09 -3.90 -24.54
C HIS A 505 12.33 -4.91 -25.42
N GLU A 506 11.01 -4.77 -25.50
CA GLU A 506 10.13 -5.62 -26.29
C GLU A 506 10.18 -5.28 -27.81
N GLY A 507 10.88 -4.22 -28.20
CA GLY A 507 10.98 -3.80 -29.60
C GLY A 507 9.66 -3.31 -30.18
N VAL A 508 8.81 -2.70 -29.35
CA VAL A 508 7.50 -2.15 -29.75
C VAL A 508 7.66 -1.02 -30.76
N ASP A 509 6.61 -0.77 -31.55
CA ASP A 509 6.58 0.29 -32.54
C ASP A 509 7.13 1.64 -32.02
N THR A 510 7.91 2.28 -32.89
CA THR A 510 8.61 3.53 -32.57
C THR A 510 7.66 4.66 -32.17
N ALA A 511 6.42 4.70 -32.68
CA ALA A 511 5.47 5.75 -32.31
C ALA A 511 4.95 5.57 -30.87
N VAL A 512 4.69 4.34 -30.44
CA VAL A 512 4.22 4.03 -29.07
C VAL A 512 5.32 4.30 -28.05
N SER A 513 6.54 3.80 -28.31
CA SER A 513 7.70 4.05 -27.44
C SER A 513 8.05 5.53 -27.36
N GLN A 514 7.99 6.28 -28.46
CA GLN A 514 8.17 7.73 -28.45
C GLN A 514 7.08 8.43 -27.62
N SER A 515 5.80 8.04 -27.79
CA SER A 515 4.70 8.64 -27.03
C SER A 515 4.79 8.36 -25.52
N LEU A 516 5.32 7.19 -25.14
CA LEU A 516 5.65 6.87 -23.74
C LEU A 516 6.79 7.74 -23.20
N ALA A 517 7.81 8.02 -24.01
CA ALA A 517 8.86 8.97 -23.66
C ALA A 517 8.30 10.39 -23.49
N ASP A 518 7.41 10.82 -24.39
CA ASP A 518 6.76 12.12 -24.32
C ASP A 518 5.90 12.24 -23.04
N ALA A 519 5.15 11.20 -22.69
CA ALA A 519 4.39 11.15 -21.44
C ALA A 519 5.30 11.19 -20.20
N TYR A 520 6.44 10.49 -20.24
CA TYR A 520 7.46 10.56 -19.19
C TYR A 520 7.97 12.00 -19.00
N TYR A 521 8.33 12.68 -20.09
CA TYR A 521 8.83 14.06 -20.00
C TYR A 521 7.76 15.08 -19.64
N ASP A 522 6.49 14.88 -20.01
CA ASP A 522 5.36 15.70 -19.53
C ASP A 522 5.24 15.61 -18.01
N ILE A 523 5.30 14.40 -17.43
CA ILE A 523 5.33 14.22 -15.97
C ILE A 523 6.58 14.90 -15.37
N ARG A 524 7.76 14.71 -15.97
CA ARG A 524 9.04 15.29 -15.52
C ARG A 524 8.99 16.82 -15.48
N ALA A 525 8.37 17.45 -16.48
CA ALA A 525 8.21 18.90 -16.58
C ALA A 525 7.41 19.49 -15.41
N GLY A 526 6.54 18.69 -14.77
CA GLY A 526 5.78 19.06 -13.58
C GLY A 526 6.58 19.10 -12.27
N LEU A 527 7.78 18.51 -12.23
CA LEU A 527 8.63 18.45 -11.04
C LEU A 527 9.41 19.73 -10.78
N SER A 528 9.98 19.83 -9.57
CA SER A 528 10.51 21.06 -9.00
C SER A 528 11.52 21.77 -9.89
N PHE A 529 12.62 21.11 -10.26
CA PHE A 529 13.76 21.75 -10.94
C PHE A 529 13.44 22.25 -12.36
N ASN A 530 12.29 21.85 -12.92
CA ASN A 530 11.78 22.33 -14.21
C ASN A 530 10.87 23.57 -14.08
N LYS A 531 10.72 24.12 -12.87
CA LYS A 531 9.87 25.29 -12.60
C LYS A 531 10.69 26.53 -12.24
N THR A 532 10.09 27.69 -12.50
CA THR A 532 10.61 28.95 -11.95
C THR A 532 10.40 29.00 -10.44
N PRO A 533 11.23 29.75 -9.68
CA PRO A 533 11.05 29.90 -8.23
C PRO A 533 9.66 30.41 -7.84
N ASP A 534 9.05 31.29 -8.64
CA ASP A 534 7.72 31.85 -8.35
C ASP A 534 6.61 30.80 -8.47
N VAL A 535 6.68 29.93 -9.50
CA VAL A 535 5.69 28.85 -9.68
C VAL A 535 5.89 27.75 -8.63
N TYR A 536 7.14 27.41 -8.31
CA TYR A 536 7.44 26.40 -7.30
C TYR A 536 7.14 26.91 -5.87
N GLY A 537 7.39 28.20 -5.63
CA GLY A 537 7.26 28.86 -4.33
C GLY A 537 8.40 28.56 -3.35
N ALA A 538 9.55 28.11 -3.86
CA ALA A 538 10.80 27.84 -3.15
C ALA A 538 11.97 27.75 -4.14
N PHE A 539 13.17 27.38 -3.67
CA PHE A 539 14.28 27.02 -4.57
C PHE A 539 13.92 25.74 -5.36
N PRO A 540 13.85 25.78 -6.70
CA PRO A 540 13.43 24.63 -7.51
C PRO A 540 14.32 23.38 -7.38
N THR A 541 15.57 23.57 -6.95
CA THR A 541 16.54 22.50 -6.71
C THR A 541 16.30 21.74 -5.41
N ASP A 542 15.48 22.26 -4.51
CA ASP A 542 15.23 21.67 -3.20
C ASP A 542 13.94 20.83 -3.24
N PRO A 543 13.95 19.58 -2.74
CA PRO A 543 12.75 18.76 -2.69
C PRO A 543 11.84 19.16 -1.51
N TYR A 544 10.54 19.03 -1.71
CA TYR A 544 9.50 19.34 -0.72
C TYR A 544 8.40 18.26 -0.76
N SER A 545 7.76 17.96 0.37
CA SER A 545 6.76 16.88 0.42
C SER A 545 5.51 17.18 -0.41
N HIS A 546 5.00 18.41 -0.36
CA HIS A 546 3.72 18.74 -1.01
C HIS A 546 3.60 20.23 -1.40
N THR A 547 2.67 20.53 -2.32
CA THR A 547 2.30 21.90 -2.72
C THR A 547 0.77 22.03 -2.63
N PRO A 548 0.22 22.70 -1.59
CA PRO A 548 -1.23 22.90 -1.43
C PRO A 548 -1.84 23.75 -2.55
N TRP A 549 -3.17 23.78 -2.61
CA TRP A 549 -3.88 24.67 -3.52
C TRP A 549 -3.61 26.15 -3.17
N GLY A 550 -3.29 26.97 -4.17
CA GLY A 550 -3.03 28.40 -3.98
C GLY A 550 -1.82 28.74 -3.09
N SER A 551 -0.86 27.83 -2.94
CA SER A 551 0.38 28.02 -2.17
C SER A 551 1.58 27.43 -2.89
N GLY A 552 2.79 27.82 -2.46
CA GLY A 552 4.06 27.21 -2.85
C GLY A 552 4.39 25.91 -2.12
N ALA A 553 5.54 25.33 -2.44
CA ALA A 553 6.07 24.09 -1.86
C ALA A 553 6.21 24.14 -0.31
N ARG A 554 5.91 23.01 0.36
CA ARG A 554 5.87 22.86 1.82
C ARG A 554 6.59 21.58 2.30
N GLN A 555 7.21 21.67 3.47
CA GLN A 555 8.03 20.64 4.13
C GLN A 555 9.32 20.28 3.34
N PRO A 556 10.41 21.05 3.51
CA PRO A 556 11.65 20.84 2.74
C PRO A 556 12.43 19.58 3.16
N GLY A 557 13.20 19.03 2.22
CA GLY A 557 14.30 18.12 2.49
C GLY A 557 13.93 16.64 2.40
N MET A 558 13.76 15.98 3.55
CA MET A 558 13.78 14.50 3.67
C MET A 558 12.46 13.81 3.27
N THR A 559 11.93 14.12 2.08
CA THR A 559 10.79 13.43 1.47
C THR A 559 11.23 12.16 0.74
N GLY A 560 10.38 11.13 0.71
CA GLY A 560 10.62 9.91 -0.07
C GLY A 560 10.71 10.15 -1.58
N GLN A 561 10.25 11.31 -2.07
CA GLN A 561 10.38 11.75 -3.47
C GLN A 561 11.79 11.55 -4.02
N VAL A 562 12.81 11.92 -3.25
CA VAL A 562 14.21 11.94 -3.72
C VAL A 562 14.70 10.56 -4.16
N LYS A 563 14.20 9.48 -3.54
CA LYS A 563 14.63 8.13 -3.91
C LYS A 563 14.15 7.76 -5.31
N GLU A 564 12.95 8.19 -5.68
CA GLU A 564 12.36 7.95 -7.00
C GLU A 564 13.09 8.76 -8.07
N GLU A 565 13.46 10.01 -7.75
CA GLU A 565 14.20 10.88 -8.67
C GLU A 565 15.65 10.41 -8.90
N ILE A 566 16.31 9.83 -7.89
CA ILE A 566 17.62 9.18 -8.07
C ILE A 566 17.51 8.01 -9.05
N LEU A 567 16.50 7.13 -8.86
CA LEU A 567 16.29 5.98 -9.74
C LEU A 567 15.98 6.41 -11.17
N THR A 568 15.06 7.37 -11.34
CA THR A 568 14.70 7.87 -12.66
C THR A 568 15.87 8.58 -13.34
N ARG A 569 16.73 9.28 -12.59
CA ARG A 569 17.92 9.90 -13.16
C ARG A 569 18.92 8.87 -13.70
N TRP A 570 19.14 7.75 -12.99
CA TRP A 570 19.96 6.67 -13.54
C TRP A 570 19.33 6.05 -14.79
N GLY A 571 18.01 5.91 -14.83
CA GLY A 571 17.29 5.50 -16.03
C GLY A 571 17.43 6.46 -17.21
N GLU A 572 17.36 7.78 -16.98
CA GLU A 572 17.61 8.82 -18.01
C GLU A 572 19.03 8.71 -18.57
N LEU A 573 20.02 8.55 -17.68
CA LEU A 573 21.42 8.33 -18.06
C LEU A 573 21.65 6.97 -18.73
N GLY A 574 20.63 6.11 -18.85
CA GLY A 574 20.73 4.80 -19.48
C GLY A 574 21.52 3.78 -18.66
N VAL A 575 21.70 4.02 -17.36
CA VAL A 575 22.41 3.11 -16.47
C VAL A 575 21.45 2.01 -16.06
N SER A 576 21.79 0.77 -16.39
CA SER A 576 21.01 -0.40 -15.96
C SER A 576 21.91 -1.58 -15.62
N LEU A 577 21.41 -2.49 -14.80
CA LEU A 577 22.06 -3.74 -14.47
C LEU A 577 21.21 -4.88 -15.02
N ARG A 578 21.82 -5.72 -15.86
CA ARG A 578 21.14 -6.85 -16.51
C ARG A 578 22.03 -8.06 -16.43
N ASN A 579 21.54 -9.15 -15.84
CA ASN A 579 22.28 -10.40 -15.71
C ASN A 579 23.71 -10.20 -15.14
N GLY A 580 23.85 -9.34 -14.12
CA GLY A 580 25.14 -9.06 -13.47
C GLY A 580 26.09 -8.18 -14.30
N GLN A 581 25.60 -7.60 -15.41
CA GLN A 581 26.36 -6.69 -16.26
C GLN A 581 25.84 -5.27 -16.14
N LEU A 582 26.76 -4.32 -15.98
CA LEU A 582 26.46 -2.89 -16.06
C LEU A 582 26.33 -2.49 -17.52
N CYS A 583 25.22 -1.89 -17.88
CA CYS A 583 24.90 -1.44 -19.22
C CYS A 583 24.67 0.08 -19.25
N PHE A 584 25.16 0.71 -20.32
CA PHE A 584 24.96 2.13 -20.62
C PHE A 584 24.23 2.26 -21.96
N ALA A 585 22.96 2.63 -21.92
CA ALA A 585 22.11 2.80 -23.09
C ALA A 585 21.16 4.01 -22.90
N PRO A 586 21.67 5.24 -23.04
CA PRO A 586 20.91 6.45 -22.77
C PRO A 586 19.88 6.74 -23.86
N THR A 587 18.68 6.18 -23.71
CA THR A 587 17.56 6.37 -24.66
C THR A 587 16.59 7.49 -24.23
N LEU A 588 16.65 7.92 -22.97
CA LEU A 588 15.93 9.08 -22.40
C LEU A 588 16.89 10.22 -21.99
N LEU A 589 18.12 10.22 -22.47
CA LEU A 589 19.03 11.34 -22.23
C LEU A 589 18.85 12.39 -23.32
N ARG A 590 18.60 13.63 -22.94
CA ARG A 590 18.38 14.69 -23.92
C ARG A 590 19.70 15.30 -24.39
N PRO A 591 19.83 15.67 -25.69
CA PRO A 591 21.06 16.25 -26.22
C PRO A 591 21.49 17.58 -25.57
N ASP A 592 20.53 18.33 -25.02
CA ASP A 592 20.78 19.62 -24.35
C ASP A 592 21.38 19.47 -22.94
N GLU A 593 21.54 18.25 -22.44
CA GLU A 593 22.25 17.96 -21.19
C GLU A 593 23.78 17.87 -21.36
N PHE A 594 24.27 17.79 -22.60
CA PHE A 594 25.70 17.77 -22.89
C PHE A 594 26.28 19.20 -22.85
N LEU A 595 27.49 19.34 -22.32
CA LEU A 595 28.16 20.62 -22.21
C LEU A 595 28.40 21.26 -23.58
N THR A 596 28.12 22.54 -23.73
CA THR A 596 28.41 23.28 -24.97
C THR A 596 29.84 23.81 -25.03
N ALA A 597 30.57 23.81 -23.91
CA ALA A 597 31.96 24.27 -23.79
C ALA A 597 32.74 23.34 -22.86
N PRO A 598 34.07 23.25 -22.98
CA PRO A 598 34.88 22.44 -22.08
C PRO A 598 34.78 22.90 -20.62
N ASP A 599 34.84 21.95 -19.68
CA ASP A 599 34.81 22.20 -18.24
C ASP A 599 35.64 21.13 -17.48
N SER A 600 35.57 21.12 -16.15
CA SER A 600 36.18 20.12 -15.28
C SER A 600 35.17 19.52 -14.31
N PHE A 601 35.11 18.20 -14.24
CA PHE A 601 34.31 17.47 -13.27
C PHE A 601 35.13 17.16 -12.03
N ALA A 602 34.88 17.89 -10.94
CA ALA A 602 35.44 17.59 -9.63
C ALA A 602 34.64 16.46 -8.96
N TYR A 603 35.32 15.42 -8.48
CA TYR A 603 34.69 14.28 -7.82
C TYR A 603 35.55 13.70 -6.70
N VAL A 604 34.96 12.84 -5.86
CA VAL A 604 35.66 12.10 -4.80
C VAL A 604 35.75 10.64 -5.21
N ASP A 605 36.95 10.10 -5.35
CA ASP A 605 37.15 8.69 -5.71
C ASP A 605 36.84 7.72 -4.54
N VAL A 606 36.82 6.42 -4.83
CA VAL A 606 36.54 5.35 -3.84
C VAL A 606 37.54 5.31 -2.66
N THR A 607 38.68 5.99 -2.75
CA THR A 607 39.66 6.13 -1.67
C THR A 607 39.45 7.38 -0.82
N GLY A 608 38.44 8.19 -1.15
CA GLY A 608 38.10 9.43 -0.46
C GLY A 608 38.95 10.63 -0.90
N GLN A 609 39.68 10.53 -2.02
CA GLN A 609 40.52 11.62 -2.52
C GLN A 609 39.77 12.49 -3.53
N ASN A 610 40.01 13.81 -3.46
CA ASN A 610 39.49 14.75 -4.45
C ASN A 610 40.26 14.60 -5.76
N GLN A 611 39.53 14.41 -6.85
CA GLN A 611 40.04 14.26 -8.20
C GLN A 611 39.35 15.27 -9.14
N SER A 612 39.90 15.44 -10.33
CA SER A 612 39.32 16.28 -11.39
C SER A 612 39.47 15.60 -12.74
N LEU A 613 38.37 15.50 -13.50
CA LEU A 613 38.33 14.95 -14.85
C LEU A 613 38.04 16.08 -15.86
N PRO A 614 38.89 16.32 -16.88
CA PRO A 614 38.56 17.30 -17.92
C PRO A 614 37.40 16.81 -18.78
N LEU A 615 36.44 17.70 -19.06
CA LEU A 615 35.27 17.44 -19.90
C LEU A 615 35.40 18.26 -21.19
N PRO A 616 35.47 17.63 -22.38
CA PRO A 616 35.37 18.37 -23.64
C PRO A 616 33.95 18.91 -23.87
N ALA A 617 33.80 19.87 -24.80
CA ALA A 617 32.47 20.21 -25.32
C ALA A 617 31.82 18.98 -25.98
N GLY A 618 30.50 18.84 -25.87
CA GLY A 618 29.76 17.67 -26.30
C GLY A 618 29.83 16.49 -25.33
N SER A 619 30.29 16.70 -24.09
CA SER A 619 30.38 15.65 -23.07
C SER A 619 29.57 15.95 -21.81
N LEU A 620 29.27 14.91 -21.03
CA LEU A 620 28.76 15.02 -19.66
C LEU A 620 29.38 13.95 -18.79
N ALA A 621 29.42 14.21 -17.47
CA ALA A 621 29.94 13.24 -16.51
C ALA A 621 29.02 13.06 -15.30
N PHE A 622 29.07 11.87 -14.73
CA PHE A 622 28.39 11.50 -13.49
C PHE A 622 29.17 10.38 -12.79
N THR A 623 28.67 9.87 -11.67
CA THR A 623 29.25 8.72 -10.99
C THR A 623 28.23 7.60 -10.80
N PHE A 624 28.68 6.36 -10.92
CA PHE A 624 27.94 5.16 -10.50
C PHE A 624 28.88 4.27 -9.69
N CYS A 625 28.43 3.77 -8.53
CA CYS A 625 29.30 3.13 -7.53
C CYS A 625 30.57 3.97 -7.25
N GLN A 626 30.42 5.30 -7.19
CA GLN A 626 31.50 6.28 -7.02
C GLN A 626 32.61 6.27 -8.11
N THR A 627 32.40 5.54 -9.20
CA THR A 627 33.30 5.54 -10.36
C THR A 627 32.84 6.61 -11.35
N PRO A 628 33.72 7.53 -11.80
CA PRO A 628 33.35 8.54 -12.79
C PRO A 628 33.05 7.91 -14.14
N ILE A 629 31.95 8.33 -14.77
CA ILE A 629 31.52 7.92 -16.10
C ILE A 629 31.40 9.16 -16.96
N LEU A 630 31.96 9.09 -18.17
CA LEU A 630 31.99 10.16 -19.15
C LEU A 630 31.23 9.68 -20.40
N TYR A 631 30.23 10.46 -20.83
CA TYR A 631 29.61 10.32 -22.15
C TYR A 631 30.15 11.43 -23.05
N THR A 632 30.44 11.10 -24.32
CA THR A 632 31.01 11.99 -25.35
C THR A 632 30.40 11.73 -26.70
#